data_AF-A0A261BI57-F1
#
_entry.id   AF-A0A261BI57-F1
#
_cell.length_a   1.000
_cell.length_b   1.000
_cell.length_c   1.000
_cell.angle_alpha   90.00
_cell.angle_beta   90.00
_cell.angle_gamma   90.00
#
_symmetry.space_group_name_H-M   'P 1'
#
loop_
_entity.id
_entity.type
_entity.pdbx_description
1 polymer ?
#
loop_
_entity_poly.entity_id
_entity_poly.type
_entity_poly.pdbx_seq_one_letter_code
_entity_poly.pdbx_strand_id
1 'polypeptide(L)'
;MPLACLIGKKILCMHGGISQGMTLKDIQNIPLPLKDVGTHALAQDLLWADPTPDQSIASALPTPQWGKNLVRGLSCTFNPAAVTETVGRCKIQMIIRAHQMIPDGFKFAANKQLLTIFSAPRYMNETDNRGAIVRIQENGDFGIIVLKNTKGAGGKNPLNDEMTRADDVPNESAKKKSDSVVNVMKLTPASSSKTKNSPKF
;
A
#
# COMPACT_ATOMS: atom_id res chain seq x y z
N MET A 1 0.21 -20.43 -0.64
CA MET A 1 0.45 -19.13 -1.31
C MET A 1 1.49 -18.36 -0.51
N PRO A 2 2.34 -17.54 -1.15
CA PRO A 2 3.20 -16.58 -0.43
C PRO A 2 2.36 -15.57 0.36
N LEU A 3 2.91 -15.05 1.47
CA LEU A 3 2.22 -14.09 2.35
C LEU A 3 2.58 -12.62 2.06
N ALA A 4 3.75 -12.39 1.48
CA ALA A 4 4.26 -11.06 1.16
C ALA A 4 5.18 -11.10 -0.07
N CYS A 5 5.42 -9.93 -0.66
CA CYS A 5 6.33 -9.73 -1.79
C CYS A 5 7.17 -8.47 -1.56
N LEU A 6 8.45 -8.51 -1.92
CA LEU A 6 9.34 -7.35 -1.87
C LEU A 6 9.72 -6.92 -3.29
N ILE A 7 9.20 -5.79 -3.73
CA ILE A 7 9.42 -5.24 -5.08
C ILE A 7 10.58 -4.26 -5.05
N GLY A 8 11.58 -4.48 -5.91
CA GLY A 8 12.73 -3.57 -6.07
C GLY A 8 13.53 -3.31 -4.79
N LYS A 9 13.44 -4.21 -3.79
CA LYS A 9 13.98 -4.04 -2.43
C LYS A 9 13.48 -2.79 -1.68
N LYS A 10 12.41 -2.16 -2.16
CA LYS A 10 11.91 -0.87 -1.67
C LYS A 10 10.45 -0.90 -1.26
N ILE A 11 9.64 -1.78 -1.82
CA ILE A 11 8.20 -1.80 -1.59
C ILE A 11 7.81 -3.17 -1.07
N LEU A 12 7.30 -3.21 0.15
CA LEU A 12 6.83 -4.44 0.77
C LEU A 12 5.31 -4.54 0.59
N CYS A 13 4.85 -5.64 -0.01
CA CYS A 13 3.44 -5.88 -0.28
C CYS A 13 2.92 -7.03 0.59
N MET A 14 1.75 -6.85 1.22
CA MET A 14 0.97 -7.94 1.84
C MET A 14 -0.53 -7.67 1.74
N HIS A 15 -1.38 -8.60 2.22
CA HIS A 15 -2.83 -8.41 2.19
C HIS A 15 -3.31 -7.55 3.37
N GLY A 16 -3.01 -8.04 4.58
CA GLY A 16 -3.27 -7.45 5.88
C GLY A 16 -2.36 -6.27 6.14
N GLY A 17 -1.53 -6.33 7.16
CA GLY A 17 -0.63 -5.23 7.47
C GLY A 17 0.65 -5.69 8.13
N ILE A 18 1.14 -4.88 9.06
CA ILE A 18 2.39 -5.11 9.76
C ILE A 18 2.15 -5.74 11.13
N SER A 19 3.17 -6.41 11.64
CA SER A 19 3.20 -6.94 13.00
C SER A 19 4.27 -6.22 13.83
N GLN A 20 4.07 -6.17 15.15
CA GLN A 20 4.97 -5.44 16.05
C GLN A 20 6.38 -6.05 16.03
N GLY A 21 7.38 -5.20 15.75
CA GLY A 21 8.78 -5.60 15.73
C GLY A 21 9.21 -6.44 14.50
N MET A 22 8.32 -6.70 13.53
CA MET A 22 8.64 -7.59 12.41
C MET A 22 9.82 -7.11 11.58
N THR A 23 10.60 -8.07 11.07
CA THR A 23 11.67 -7.87 10.06
C THR A 23 11.37 -8.66 8.79
N LEU A 24 12.06 -8.34 7.69
CA LEU A 24 11.96 -9.11 6.44
C LEU A 24 12.39 -10.57 6.61
N LYS A 25 13.35 -10.84 7.52
CA LYS A 25 13.82 -12.20 7.81
C LYS A 25 12.75 -13.02 8.53
N ASP A 26 12.00 -12.40 9.43
CA ASP A 26 10.91 -13.08 10.13
C ASP A 26 9.83 -13.54 9.15
N ILE A 27 9.50 -12.70 8.16
CA ILE A 27 8.55 -13.05 7.09
C ILE A 27 9.05 -14.24 6.25
N GLN A 28 10.33 -14.25 5.91
CA GLN A 28 10.94 -15.36 5.14
C GLN A 28 10.96 -16.69 5.91
N ASN A 29 11.01 -16.63 7.25
CA ASN A 29 11.08 -17.80 8.10
C ASN A 29 9.71 -18.39 8.47
N ILE A 30 8.60 -17.79 8.02
CA ILE A 30 7.26 -18.32 8.27
C ILE A 30 7.16 -19.71 7.60
N PRO A 31 6.83 -20.78 8.36
CA PRO A 31 6.69 -22.10 7.78
C PRO A 31 5.48 -22.14 6.83
N LEU A 32 5.71 -22.67 5.63
CA LEU A 32 4.67 -22.92 4.64
C LEU A 32 4.66 -24.42 4.27
N PRO A 33 3.48 -25.04 4.07
CA PRO A 33 2.15 -24.44 4.14
C PRO A 33 1.69 -24.20 5.59
N LEU A 34 0.87 -23.17 5.80
CA LEU A 34 0.18 -22.98 7.08
C LEU A 34 -1.01 -23.95 7.17
N LYS A 35 -1.17 -24.60 8.31
CA LYS A 35 -2.35 -25.44 8.59
C LYS A 35 -3.60 -24.58 8.79
N ASP A 36 -3.45 -23.48 9.54
CA ASP A 36 -4.47 -22.48 9.78
C ASP A 36 -3.82 -21.11 10.04
N VAL A 37 -4.52 -20.02 9.75
CA VAL A 37 -3.97 -18.67 9.84
C VAL A 37 -3.61 -18.27 11.28
N GLY A 38 -4.37 -18.76 12.27
CA GLY A 38 -4.17 -18.46 13.68
C GLY A 38 -3.00 -19.20 14.32
N THR A 39 -2.38 -20.15 13.60
CA THR A 39 -1.24 -20.92 14.13
C THR A 39 0.07 -20.15 14.17
N HIS A 40 0.16 -19.00 13.47
CA HIS A 40 1.37 -18.19 13.43
C HIS A 40 1.03 -16.69 13.47
N ALA A 41 1.34 -16.03 14.59
CA ALA A 41 0.95 -14.64 14.84
C ALA A 41 1.34 -13.67 13.72
N LEU A 42 2.60 -13.72 13.25
CA LEU A 42 3.04 -12.87 12.14
C LEU A 42 2.25 -13.14 10.85
N ALA A 43 1.96 -14.41 10.53
CA ALA A 43 1.19 -14.73 9.33
C ALA A 43 -0.26 -14.22 9.44
N GLN A 44 -0.85 -14.33 10.63
CA GLN A 44 -2.16 -13.76 10.93
C GLN A 44 -2.15 -12.25 10.70
N ASP A 45 -1.14 -11.52 11.19
CA ASP A 45 -1.04 -10.07 11.05
C ASP A 45 -0.80 -9.62 9.59
N LEU A 46 0.05 -10.34 8.85
CA LEU A 46 0.26 -10.11 7.41
C LEU A 46 -1.02 -10.26 6.58
N LEU A 47 -2.05 -10.92 7.12
CA LEU A 47 -3.32 -11.16 6.45
C LEU A 47 -4.48 -10.34 7.02
N TRP A 48 -4.46 -9.98 8.32
CA TRP A 48 -5.63 -9.42 9.01
C TRP A 48 -5.38 -8.14 9.81
N ALA A 49 -4.13 -7.67 9.93
CA ALA A 49 -3.87 -6.42 10.62
C ALA A 49 -4.43 -5.24 9.82
N ASP A 50 -4.93 -4.22 10.51
CA ASP A 50 -5.49 -3.00 9.90
C ASP A 50 -4.81 -1.73 10.44
N PRO A 51 -4.64 -0.67 9.62
CA PRO A 51 -4.28 0.63 10.15
C PRO A 51 -5.38 1.15 11.09
N THR A 52 -4.99 1.87 12.15
CA THR A 52 -5.95 2.55 13.03
C THR A 52 -6.78 3.58 12.25
N PRO A 53 -8.06 3.81 12.60
CA PRO A 53 -8.87 4.83 11.95
C PRO A 53 -8.23 6.22 12.06
N ASP A 54 -8.29 7.01 10.98
CA ASP A 54 -7.62 8.33 10.89
C ASP A 54 -8.01 9.29 12.01
N GLN A 55 -9.27 9.25 12.44
CA GLN A 55 -9.84 10.14 13.46
C GLN A 55 -9.62 9.65 14.89
N SER A 56 -8.95 8.51 15.07
CA SER A 56 -8.66 7.98 16.40
C SER A 56 -7.50 8.75 17.06
N ILE A 57 -7.54 8.86 18.40
CA ILE A 57 -6.44 9.46 19.19
C ILE A 57 -5.11 8.76 18.86
N ALA A 58 -5.13 7.42 18.74
CA ALA A 58 -3.94 6.64 18.41
C ALA A 58 -3.29 7.03 17.07
N SER A 59 -4.09 7.44 16.08
CA SER A 59 -3.59 7.88 14.77
C SER A 59 -2.80 9.19 14.84
N ALA A 60 -3.11 10.05 15.81
CA ALA A 60 -2.42 11.33 16.00
C ALA A 60 -1.15 11.21 16.86
N LEU A 61 -0.95 10.09 17.56
CA LEU A 61 0.21 9.92 18.43
C LEU A 61 1.50 9.73 17.62
N PRO A 62 2.61 10.41 17.99
CA PRO A 62 3.87 10.35 17.26
C PRO A 62 4.66 9.06 17.53
N THR A 63 4.23 8.25 18.50
CA THR A 63 4.86 6.99 18.87
C THR A 63 4.08 5.80 18.30
N PRO A 64 4.74 4.67 18.00
CA PRO A 64 4.07 3.45 17.56
C PRO A 64 3.00 3.01 18.56
N GLN A 65 1.78 2.83 18.06
CA GLN A 65 0.65 2.33 18.84
C GLN A 65 0.12 1.05 18.19
N TRP A 66 -0.16 0.08 19.04
CA TRP A 66 -0.69 -1.23 18.67
C TRP A 66 -1.94 -1.52 19.50
N GLY A 67 -3.00 -1.97 18.85
CA GLY A 67 -4.26 -2.30 19.51
C GLY A 67 -4.81 -3.64 19.05
N LYS A 68 -5.78 -4.21 19.77
CA LYS A 68 -6.53 -5.37 19.27
C LYS A 68 -7.40 -4.94 18.09
N ASN A 69 -7.48 -5.75 17.04
CA ASN A 69 -8.39 -5.46 15.93
C ASN A 69 -9.79 -5.99 16.24
N LEU A 70 -10.59 -5.16 16.92
CA LEU A 70 -11.96 -5.51 17.33
C LEU A 70 -12.91 -5.70 16.14
N VAL A 71 -12.64 -5.05 15.00
CA VAL A 71 -13.46 -5.18 13.78
C VAL A 71 -13.32 -6.58 13.17
N ARG A 72 -12.12 -7.17 13.25
CA ARG A 72 -11.85 -8.51 12.71
C ARG A 72 -12.02 -9.62 13.76
N GLY A 73 -11.96 -9.27 15.05
CA GLY A 73 -11.98 -10.23 16.16
C GLY A 73 -10.66 -10.98 16.36
N LEU A 74 -9.63 -10.67 15.57
CA LEU A 74 -8.30 -11.28 15.60
C LEU A 74 -7.28 -10.29 15.04
N SER A 75 -5.98 -10.58 15.22
CA SER A 75 -4.88 -9.69 14.81
C SER A 75 -4.93 -8.32 15.53
N CYS A 76 -4.21 -7.34 14.98
CA CYS A 76 -3.92 -6.06 15.59
C CYS A 76 -4.27 -4.88 14.69
N THR A 77 -4.33 -3.70 15.30
CA THR A 77 -4.32 -2.42 14.62
C THR A 77 -3.00 -1.71 14.86
N PHE A 78 -2.55 -0.91 13.89
CA PHE A 78 -1.29 -0.18 13.94
C PHE A 78 -1.46 1.26 13.46
N ASN A 79 -0.82 2.21 14.13
CA ASN A 79 -0.92 3.63 13.78
C ASN A 79 0.15 4.06 12.74
N PRO A 80 0.09 5.30 12.23
CA PRO A 80 1.08 5.82 11.29
C PRO A 80 2.53 5.74 11.79
N ALA A 81 2.79 5.97 13.07
CA ALA A 81 4.14 5.88 13.62
C ALA A 81 4.71 4.45 13.59
N ALA A 82 3.87 3.43 13.80
CA ALA A 82 4.25 2.02 13.65
C ALA A 82 4.63 1.67 12.20
N VAL A 83 3.97 2.29 11.21
CA VAL A 83 4.36 2.17 9.79
C VAL A 83 5.75 2.75 9.58
N THR A 84 5.99 4.00 10.01
CA THR A 84 7.27 4.68 9.86
C THR A 84 8.41 3.87 10.49
N GLU A 85 8.20 3.36 11.70
CA GLU A 85 9.16 2.52 12.41
C GLU A 85 9.48 1.24 11.62
N THR A 86 8.46 0.56 11.10
CA THR A 86 8.63 -0.69 10.35
C THR A 86 9.31 -0.47 9.01
N VAL A 87 8.98 0.62 8.32
CA VAL A 87 9.64 1.02 7.07
C VAL A 87 11.13 1.27 7.30
N GLY A 88 11.48 1.99 8.38
CA GLY A 88 12.87 2.22 8.79
C GLY A 88 13.59 0.92 9.15
N ARG A 89 12.98 0.07 9.99
CA ARG A 89 13.55 -1.22 10.42
C ARG A 89 13.83 -2.15 9.25
N CYS A 90 12.89 -2.25 8.32
CA CYS A 90 13.01 -3.11 7.13
C CYS A 90 13.85 -2.49 6.01
N LYS A 91 14.28 -1.22 6.15
CA LYS A 91 15.04 -0.46 5.15
C LYS A 91 14.32 -0.41 3.79
N ILE A 92 12.99 -0.27 3.83
CA ILE A 92 12.12 -0.10 2.66
C ILE A 92 11.66 1.36 2.56
N GLN A 93 10.86 1.68 1.54
CA GLN A 93 10.32 3.02 1.30
C GLN A 93 8.80 3.08 1.51
N MET A 94 8.10 1.98 1.20
CA MET A 94 6.64 1.95 1.24
C MET A 94 6.13 0.54 1.54
N ILE A 95 4.97 0.49 2.18
CA ILE A 95 4.15 -0.71 2.32
C ILE A 95 2.90 -0.55 1.46
N ILE A 96 2.60 -1.56 0.63
CA ILE A 96 1.36 -1.64 -0.14
C ILE A 96 0.52 -2.78 0.43
N ARG A 97 -0.74 -2.48 0.73
CA ARG A 97 -1.68 -3.43 1.31
C ARG A 97 -3.04 -3.43 0.63
N ALA A 98 -3.93 -4.34 1.04
CA ALA A 98 -5.31 -4.39 0.58
C ALA A 98 -6.31 -4.48 1.76
N HIS A 99 -7.21 -5.47 1.75
CA HIS A 99 -8.09 -5.92 2.85
C HIS A 99 -9.22 -4.98 3.32
N GLN A 100 -9.06 -3.66 3.22
CA GLN A 100 -10.10 -2.69 3.52
C GLN A 100 -10.68 -2.11 2.23
N MET A 101 -12.01 -2.03 2.14
CA MET A 101 -12.68 -1.31 1.07
C MET A 101 -12.38 0.18 1.22
N ILE A 102 -11.97 0.82 0.12
CA ILE A 102 -11.68 2.25 0.06
C ILE A 102 -12.56 2.87 -1.03
N PRO A 103 -13.30 3.97 -0.76
CA PRO A 103 -14.23 4.56 -1.73
C PRO A 103 -13.61 4.85 -3.10
N ASP A 104 -12.42 5.42 -3.15
CA ASP A 104 -11.72 5.74 -4.42
C ASP A 104 -10.87 4.58 -4.96
N GLY A 105 -10.92 3.41 -4.33
CA GLY A 105 -10.10 2.25 -4.67
C GLY A 105 -8.66 2.32 -4.17
N PHE A 106 -8.19 3.47 -3.68
CA PHE A 106 -6.87 3.60 -3.06
C PHE A 106 -6.83 4.68 -1.98
N LYS A 107 -5.91 4.54 -1.03
CA LYS A 107 -5.66 5.55 0.02
C LYS A 107 -4.22 5.54 0.49
N PHE A 108 -3.59 6.71 0.52
CA PHE A 108 -2.31 6.92 1.18
C PHE A 108 -2.49 7.25 2.66
N ALA A 109 -1.56 6.77 3.49
CA ALA A 109 -1.45 7.06 4.91
C ALA A 109 0.03 7.12 5.32
N ALA A 110 0.29 7.51 6.58
CA ALA A 110 1.63 7.56 7.18
C ALA A 110 2.65 8.30 6.29
N ASN A 111 2.36 9.55 5.94
CA ASN A 111 3.20 10.36 5.06
C ASN A 111 3.53 9.65 3.73
N LYS A 112 2.53 9.00 3.13
CA LYS A 112 2.62 8.19 1.90
C LYS A 112 3.52 6.96 1.99
N GLN A 113 3.88 6.52 3.20
CA GLN A 113 4.61 5.26 3.40
C GLN A 113 3.69 4.04 3.46
N LEU A 114 2.38 4.23 3.63
CA LEU A 114 1.38 3.17 3.52
C LEU A 114 0.41 3.49 2.38
N LEU A 115 0.16 2.51 1.53
CA LEU A 115 -0.84 2.57 0.48
C LEU A 115 -1.81 1.39 0.62
N THR A 116 -3.09 1.67 0.80
CA THR A 116 -4.15 0.67 0.69
C THR A 116 -4.74 0.70 -0.71
N ILE A 117 -4.86 -0.47 -1.35
CA ILE A 117 -5.48 -0.67 -2.66
C ILE A 117 -6.67 -1.61 -2.54
N PHE A 118 -7.73 -1.28 -3.24
CA PHE A 118 -8.94 -2.07 -3.34
C PHE A 118 -9.40 -2.12 -4.80
N SER A 119 -9.41 -3.31 -5.39
CA SER A 119 -9.57 -3.49 -6.84
C SER A 119 -10.96 -3.98 -7.26
N ALA A 120 -11.91 -4.09 -6.33
CA ALA A 120 -13.29 -4.50 -6.61
C ALA A 120 -14.22 -3.26 -6.68
N PRO A 121 -14.48 -2.67 -7.86
CA PRO A 121 -15.48 -1.61 -7.98
C PRO A 121 -16.88 -2.15 -7.64
N ARG A 122 -17.74 -1.31 -7.06
CA ARG A 122 -19.07 -1.71 -6.54
C ARG A 122 -19.06 -2.95 -5.67
N TYR A 123 -18.24 -2.92 -4.63
CA TYR A 123 -18.16 -4.02 -3.70
C TYR A 123 -19.55 -4.39 -3.15
N MET A 124 -19.85 -5.69 -3.23
CA MET A 124 -21.12 -6.31 -2.87
C MET A 124 -22.37 -5.74 -3.57
N ASN A 125 -22.24 -4.97 -4.66
CA ASN A 125 -23.32 -4.19 -5.29
C ASN A 125 -24.02 -3.20 -4.34
N GLU A 126 -23.45 -2.94 -3.17
CA GLU A 126 -24.03 -2.11 -2.11
C GLU A 126 -23.39 -0.73 -2.03
N THR A 127 -22.19 -0.59 -2.62
CA THR A 127 -21.38 0.63 -2.54
C THR A 127 -21.06 1.15 -3.93
N ASP A 128 -20.91 2.47 -4.06
CA ASP A 128 -20.52 3.10 -5.33
C ASP A 128 -18.99 3.27 -5.45
N ASN A 129 -18.23 2.44 -4.73
CA ASN A 129 -16.77 2.56 -4.68
C ASN A 129 -16.14 2.27 -6.04
N ARG A 130 -15.01 2.94 -6.31
CA ARG A 130 -14.12 2.64 -7.43
C ARG A 130 -13.18 1.51 -7.05
N GLY A 131 -12.61 0.88 -8.07
CA GLY A 131 -11.46 -0.01 -7.92
C GLY A 131 -10.18 0.74 -8.27
N ALA A 132 -9.03 0.26 -7.83
CA ALA A 132 -7.74 0.71 -8.33
C ALA A 132 -6.74 -0.44 -8.45
N ILE A 133 -5.74 -0.25 -9.31
CA ILE A 133 -4.55 -1.10 -9.41
C ILE A 133 -3.29 -0.23 -9.37
N VAL A 134 -2.18 -0.81 -8.91
CA VAL A 134 -0.88 -0.15 -8.90
C VAL A 134 -0.02 -0.71 -10.03
N ARG A 135 0.58 0.18 -10.81
CA ARG A 135 1.57 -0.15 -11.83
C ARG A 135 2.93 0.35 -11.37
N ILE A 136 3.89 -0.57 -11.30
CA ILE A 136 5.29 -0.28 -10.96
C ILE A 136 6.13 -0.73 -12.15
N GLN A 137 6.87 0.19 -12.74
CA GLN A 137 7.75 -0.09 -13.87
C GLN A 137 9.17 -0.40 -13.39
N GLU A 138 9.99 -1.00 -14.25
CA GLU A 138 11.36 -1.40 -13.92
C GLU A 138 12.25 -0.22 -13.52
N ASN A 139 12.03 0.95 -14.14
CA ASN A 139 12.72 2.20 -13.80
C ASN A 139 12.30 2.79 -12.44
N GLY A 140 11.35 2.16 -11.73
CA GLY A 140 10.82 2.61 -10.46
C GLY A 140 9.65 3.60 -10.58
N ASP A 141 9.16 3.88 -11.79
CA ASP A 141 7.97 4.70 -11.97
C ASP A 141 6.77 4.01 -11.34
N PHE A 142 6.02 4.80 -10.57
CA PHE A 142 4.90 4.36 -9.77
C PHE A 142 3.64 5.10 -10.23
N GLY A 143 2.59 4.36 -10.56
CA GLY A 143 1.30 4.91 -10.96
C GLY A 143 0.12 4.12 -10.39
N ILE A 144 -1.00 4.81 -10.19
CA ILE A 144 -2.28 4.22 -9.79
C ILE A 144 -3.25 4.38 -10.93
N ILE A 145 -3.85 3.27 -11.36
CA ILE A 145 -4.90 3.26 -12.39
C ILE A 145 -6.22 3.01 -11.67
N VAL A 146 -7.14 3.97 -11.76
CA VAL A 146 -8.47 3.88 -11.16
C VAL A 146 -9.43 3.21 -12.14
N LEU A 147 -10.07 2.15 -11.69
CA LEU A 147 -11.06 1.39 -12.46
C LEU A 147 -12.38 2.15 -12.45
N LYS A 148 -12.92 2.41 -13.65
CA LYS A 148 -14.20 3.09 -13.83
C LYS A 148 -15.33 2.24 -13.28
N ASN A 149 -16.30 2.94 -12.71
CA ASN A 149 -17.53 2.36 -12.19
C ASN A 149 -18.57 2.25 -13.33
N THR A 150 -18.34 1.34 -14.29
CA THR A 150 -19.31 1.12 -15.37
C THR A 150 -20.48 0.31 -14.86
N LYS A 151 -21.70 0.87 -14.91
CA LYS A 151 -22.92 0.03 -14.91
C LYS A 151 -22.74 -1.01 -16.00
N GLY A 152 -23.02 -2.28 -15.73
CA GLY A 152 -22.96 -3.32 -16.74
C GLY A 152 -23.85 -2.94 -17.92
N ALA A 153 -23.27 -2.32 -18.95
CA ALA A 153 -23.82 -2.38 -20.27
C ALA A 153 -23.49 -3.79 -20.74
N GLY A 154 -24.53 -4.62 -20.93
CA GLY A 154 -24.36 -5.92 -21.52
C GLY A 154 -23.56 -5.80 -22.82
N GLY A 155 -22.45 -6.53 -22.91
CA GLY A 155 -21.70 -6.73 -24.14
C GLY A 155 -20.68 -5.64 -24.48
N LYS A 156 -19.42 -5.88 -24.13
CA LYS A 156 -18.19 -5.88 -24.98
C LYS A 156 -16.95 -5.75 -24.07
N ASN A 157 -15.89 -6.47 -24.44
CA ASN A 157 -14.67 -6.66 -23.65
C ASN A 157 -14.10 -5.35 -23.06
N PRO A 158 -14.07 -5.18 -21.72
CA PRO A 158 -13.59 -3.95 -21.07
C PRO A 158 -12.06 -3.77 -21.10
N LEU A 159 -11.30 -4.69 -21.69
CA LEU A 159 -9.84 -4.67 -21.71
C LEU A 159 -9.23 -3.85 -22.85
N ASN A 160 -10.03 -3.36 -23.81
CA ASN A 160 -9.52 -2.65 -24.99
C ASN A 160 -9.64 -1.12 -24.93
N ASP A 161 -10.39 -0.57 -23.98
CA ASP A 161 -10.58 0.88 -23.88
C ASP A 161 -9.70 1.46 -22.76
N GLU A 162 -8.70 2.26 -23.18
CA GLU A 162 -7.83 3.11 -22.36
C GLU A 162 -6.75 2.43 -21.51
N MET A 163 -5.82 1.76 -22.20
CA MET A 163 -4.42 1.85 -21.79
C MET A 163 -3.91 3.22 -22.25
N THR A 164 -3.78 4.19 -21.33
CA THR A 164 -3.15 5.48 -21.63
C THR A 164 -1.80 5.19 -22.27
N ARG A 165 -1.64 5.53 -23.55
CA ARG A 165 -0.42 5.25 -24.29
C ARG A 165 0.66 6.17 -23.74
N ALA A 166 1.92 5.75 -23.83
CA ALA A 166 3.05 6.57 -23.41
C ALA A 166 3.13 7.93 -24.15
N ASP A 167 2.38 8.06 -25.25
CA ASP A 167 2.28 9.27 -26.06
C ASP A 167 1.28 10.31 -25.50
N ASP A 168 0.46 9.96 -24.50
CA ASP A 168 -0.50 10.88 -23.86
C ASP A 168 0.14 11.74 -22.74
N VAL A 169 1.47 11.82 -22.68
CA VAL A 169 2.18 12.75 -21.79
C VAL A 169 2.00 14.17 -22.35
N PRO A 170 1.40 15.12 -21.60
CA PRO A 170 1.20 16.47 -22.10
C PRO A 170 2.55 17.13 -22.40
N ASN A 171 2.81 17.45 -23.67
CA ASN A 171 3.74 18.51 -24.03
C ASN A 171 3.13 19.82 -23.49
N GLU A 172 3.88 20.58 -22.69
CA GLU A 172 3.44 21.87 -22.13
C GLU A 172 3.22 22.89 -23.27
N SER A 173 2.08 22.83 -23.95
CA SER A 173 1.58 23.90 -24.83
C SER A 173 0.20 23.58 -25.43
N ALA A 174 -0.80 23.21 -24.63
CA ALA A 174 -2.21 23.41 -25.00
C ALA A 174 -3.15 23.26 -23.78
N LYS A 175 -4.04 24.22 -23.56
CA LYS A 175 -5.05 24.21 -22.49
C LYS A 175 -6.35 23.47 -22.90
N LYS A 176 -6.89 22.72 -21.92
CA LYS A 176 -8.31 22.45 -21.52
C LYS A 176 -9.01 21.11 -21.88
N LYS A 177 -9.48 20.48 -20.77
CA LYS A 177 -10.61 19.54 -20.49
C LYS A 177 -10.42 18.02 -20.73
N SER A 178 -10.10 17.26 -19.67
CA SER A 178 -11.01 16.34 -18.95
C SER A 178 -10.24 15.61 -17.82
N ASP A 179 -10.87 15.43 -16.65
CA ASP A 179 -10.17 15.12 -15.39
C ASP A 179 -9.83 13.62 -15.23
N SER A 180 -8.62 13.25 -15.66
CA SER A 180 -7.88 12.10 -15.13
C SER A 180 -6.70 12.62 -14.30
N VAL A 181 -6.82 12.61 -12.97
CA VAL A 181 -5.73 13.06 -12.10
C VAL A 181 -4.72 11.92 -11.95
N VAL A 182 -3.64 11.98 -12.74
CA VAL A 182 -2.46 11.13 -12.57
C VAL A 182 -1.61 11.75 -11.47
N ASN A 183 -1.61 11.15 -10.28
CA ASN A 183 -0.67 11.54 -9.22
C ASN A 183 0.66 10.79 -9.43
N VAL A 184 1.61 11.44 -10.11
CA VAL A 184 2.97 10.95 -10.28
C VAL A 184 3.77 11.28 -9.02
N MET A 185 4.22 10.27 -8.28
CA MET A 185 5.20 10.44 -7.20
C MET A 185 6.49 9.73 -7.59
N LYS A 186 7.57 10.49 -7.81
CA LYS A 186 8.91 9.94 -8.03
C LYS A 186 9.50 9.50 -6.69
N LEU A 187 9.92 8.24 -6.59
CA LEU A 187 10.70 7.75 -5.47
C LEU A 187 12.12 8.31 -5.56
N THR A 188 12.48 9.26 -4.71
CA THR A 188 13.83 9.82 -4.67
C THR A 188 14.85 8.76 -4.20
N PRO A 189 16.07 8.73 -4.75
CA PRO A 189 17.14 7.90 -4.22
C PRO A 189 17.51 8.35 -2.80
N ALA A 190 17.83 7.39 -1.92
CA ALA A 190 18.39 7.70 -0.61
C ALA A 190 19.72 8.44 -0.79
N SER A 191 19.84 9.65 -0.23
CA SER A 191 21.11 10.38 -0.20
C SER A 191 22.11 9.62 0.67
N SER A 192 23.19 9.12 0.07
CA SER A 192 24.36 8.65 0.80
C SER A 192 24.98 9.84 1.56
N SER A 193 24.85 9.86 2.89
CA SER A 193 25.64 10.76 3.72
C SER A 193 27.10 10.33 3.63
N LYS A 194 27.92 11.16 2.98
CA LYS A 194 29.38 11.07 3.08
C LYS A 194 29.76 11.40 4.52
N THR A 195 30.32 10.43 5.23
CA THR A 195 31.07 10.65 6.47
C THR A 195 32.24 11.59 6.15
N LYS A 196 32.24 12.77 6.76
CA LYS A 196 33.43 13.64 6.82
C LYS A 196 34.11 13.44 8.17
N ASN A 197 35.42 13.21 8.05
CA ASN A 197 36.47 13.07 9.03
C ASN A 197 36.26 13.71 10.41
N SER A 198 36.76 12.98 11.40
CA SER A 198 37.16 13.41 12.73
C SER A 198 38.03 14.68 12.76
N PRO A 199 38.11 15.32 13.93
CA PRO A 199 39.40 15.70 14.47
C PRO A 199 39.64 15.05 15.83
N LYS A 200 40.93 14.73 16.04
CA LYS A 200 41.53 14.37 17.32
C LYS A 200 41.23 15.47 18.36
N PHE A 201 40.73 15.09 19.53
CA PHE A 201 41.42 15.13 20.82
C PHE A 201 40.66 14.24 21.81
#